data_AF-A0A1Q6WC89-F1
#
_entry.id   AF-A0A1Q6WC89-F1
#
_cell.length_a   1.000
_cell.length_b   1.000
_cell.length_c   1.000
_cell.angle_alpha   90.00
_cell.angle_beta   90.00
_cell.angle_gamma   90.00
#
_symmetry.space_group_name_H-M   'P 1'
#
loop_
_entity.id
_entity.type
_entity.pdbx_description
1 polymer ?
#
loop_
_entity_poly.entity_id
_entity_poly.type
_entity_poly.pdbx_seq_one_letter_code
_entity_poly.pdbx_strand_id
1 'polypeptide(L)'
;MRKLMSLSLFVLLLVLGIPNPALAAGGTTHFKALGPDKSQASQDSLFYPNDFEAAAAGHPDPNGLVFFSLCRRAPFTSVTLYSPLSAGNADAVVGDTTFTLVDGTHCYEPQNEQNIVISPTNHQNIVTSANDYRYGFQALIYYSTDGGKTFSDVLLPGWDPATGATGLFKHVQAGGDPVLAFAPDGTLYYSALVYDFSYPNRTPSGVAVAASHDGGATWGAPVMVHYDAANNFFNDKEWIAAGAGGNVYVTWTLFNLGPHGTGYISSNIVEAVSHDYGRTWSSPIAVSDGVHFSDQGSSPAVAPDGTLYVAYEGNQAGDVTRDQIVLARSTDGGHTFTNVELGRVYDDVGCYPLNVAQGRQRLSFEQFRINGFPSLAIDPTTGGLAIAWADDQNNAGCANGAAKFSGVTNNQVKLITSGDGTTWTVPRQITSGANDKVYPAVGANDGRVAVGYYTRDYSPVPTASDHACGRGFLDTADPGYPASTTVHYTDLNPVCLDYAFSSSTDGYASETRVSTQSSNPYIQFSGSFIGDYTGVAVDSAGGVHAAWTDFRGLPGATTPNQDTVVGNAH
;
A
#
# COMPACT_ATOMS: atom_id res chain seq x y z
N MET A 1 -40.89 65.08 1.95
CA MET A 1 -41.06 64.80 0.49
C MET A 1 -40.31 63.51 0.21
N ARG A 2 -41.00 62.38 -0.03
CA ARG A 2 -41.12 61.72 -1.37
C ARG A 2 -39.78 61.71 -2.14
N LYS A 3 -39.22 60.62 -2.69
CA LYS A 3 -39.64 59.22 -2.95
C LYS A 3 -38.46 58.59 -3.75
N LEU A 4 -38.14 57.29 -3.49
CA LEU A 4 -37.69 56.22 -4.43
C LEU A 4 -36.34 56.41 -5.18
N MET A 5 -35.53 55.39 -5.55
CA MET A 5 -35.68 53.93 -5.67
C MET A 5 -34.29 53.28 -5.89
N SER A 6 -34.04 52.11 -5.25
CA SER A 6 -33.48 50.85 -5.80
C SER A 6 -32.32 50.85 -6.83
N LEU A 7 -31.21 50.12 -6.57
CA LEU A 7 -30.98 48.71 -7.00
C LEU A 7 -29.47 48.31 -6.95
N SER A 8 -29.17 47.20 -6.27
CA SER A 8 -28.10 46.18 -6.49
C SER A 8 -26.62 46.57 -6.65
N LEU A 9 -25.72 46.01 -5.83
CA LEU A 9 -25.05 44.69 -6.01
C LEU A 9 -23.71 44.63 -5.25
N PHE A 10 -23.45 43.48 -4.65
CA PHE A 10 -22.23 43.04 -3.95
C PHE A 10 -20.96 43.00 -4.83
N VAL A 11 -19.79 42.87 -4.17
CA VAL A 11 -18.44 42.36 -4.60
C VAL A 11 -17.33 43.38 -4.22
N LEU A 12 -16.54 43.12 -3.15
CA LEU A 12 -15.21 42.44 -3.11
C LEU A 12 -14.06 43.47 -3.32
N LEU A 13 -12.85 43.46 -2.74
CA LEU A 13 -11.98 42.53 -1.99
C LEU A 13 -10.87 43.43 -1.37
N LEU A 14 -10.39 43.14 -0.15
CA LEU A 14 -9.16 43.71 0.40
C LEU A 14 -8.15 42.57 0.56
N VAL A 15 -6.97 42.67 -0.07
CA VAL A 15 -5.85 41.73 0.08
C VAL A 15 -4.68 42.47 0.72
N LEU A 16 -4.33 42.08 1.94
CA LEU A 16 -2.99 42.27 2.53
C LEU A 16 -2.64 41.01 3.31
N GLY A 17 -1.41 40.53 3.08
CA GLY A 17 -0.95 39.18 3.36
C GLY A 17 -0.74 38.82 4.83
N ILE A 18 -0.98 37.53 5.09
CA ILE A 18 -0.64 36.76 6.28
C ILE A 18 0.12 35.52 5.75
N PRO A 19 1.19 35.04 6.39
CA PRO A 19 1.91 33.86 5.93
C PRO A 19 0.97 32.64 6.02
N ASN A 20 0.83 31.92 4.89
CA ASN A 20 0.06 30.68 4.82
C ASN A 20 0.60 29.68 5.86
N PRO A 21 -0.20 29.24 6.86
CA PRO A 21 0.03 27.92 7.43
C PRO A 21 -0.20 26.90 6.31
N ALA A 22 0.45 25.75 6.42
CA ALA A 22 0.31 24.61 5.51
C ALA A 22 -1.13 24.49 5.00
N LEU A 23 -1.28 24.25 3.68
CA LEU A 23 -2.54 23.89 3.04
C LEU A 23 -3.05 22.58 3.66
N ALA A 24 -3.68 22.68 4.84
CA ALA A 24 -4.71 21.76 5.24
C ALA A 24 -5.73 21.77 4.10
N ALA A 25 -5.98 20.59 3.52
CA ALA A 25 -6.89 20.34 2.43
C ALA A 25 -8.23 21.08 2.62
N GLY A 26 -8.29 22.30 2.09
CA GLY A 26 -9.44 23.17 2.15
C GLY A 26 -10.35 22.86 0.98
N GLY A 27 -11.25 21.89 1.17
CA GLY A 27 -12.34 21.60 0.24
C GLY A 27 -12.56 20.11 0.04
N THR A 28 -13.48 19.53 0.83
CA THR A 28 -14.22 18.29 0.51
C THR A 28 -13.43 17.03 0.15
N THR A 29 -12.14 16.91 0.49
CA THR A 29 -11.43 15.62 0.39
C THR A 29 -11.75 14.78 1.61
N HIS A 30 -12.96 14.23 1.62
CA HIS A 30 -13.28 13.12 2.49
C HIS A 30 -12.36 11.95 2.09
N PHE A 31 -11.70 11.35 3.06
CA PHE A 31 -11.23 9.97 2.94
C PHE A 31 -12.46 9.15 2.48
N LYS A 32 -12.46 8.66 1.23
CA LYS A 32 -13.58 7.89 0.66
C LYS A 32 -13.09 6.58 0.07
N ALA A 33 -12.41 5.79 0.88
CA ALA A 33 -12.74 4.39 0.86
C ALA A 33 -14.14 4.30 1.48
N LEU A 34 -15.24 4.23 0.70
CA LEU A 34 -16.55 3.64 1.08
C LEU A 34 -17.09 2.31 0.41
N GLY A 35 -16.79 1.11 0.93
CA GLY A 35 -17.57 -0.16 0.86
C GLY A 35 -17.83 -0.88 -0.48
N PRO A 36 -18.32 -2.14 -0.45
CA PRO A 36 -18.53 -2.98 -1.64
C PRO A 36 -19.87 -2.77 -2.38
N ASP A 37 -20.79 -1.94 -1.85
CA ASP A 37 -22.08 -1.63 -2.49
C ASP A 37 -22.17 -0.15 -2.92
N LYS A 38 -22.05 0.08 -4.23
CA LYS A 38 -22.18 1.41 -4.84
C LYS A 38 -23.54 2.06 -4.65
N SER A 39 -24.61 1.30 -4.39
CA SER A 39 -25.96 1.86 -4.19
C SER A 39 -26.11 2.57 -2.84
N GLN A 40 -25.15 2.34 -1.93
CA GLN A 40 -25.12 2.91 -0.58
C GLN A 40 -23.92 3.84 -0.36
N ALA A 41 -22.98 3.86 -1.31
CA ALA A 41 -21.86 4.78 -1.34
C ALA A 41 -22.27 6.13 -1.97
N SER A 42 -21.71 7.26 -1.51
CA SER A 42 -21.84 8.53 -2.23
C SER A 42 -21.22 8.43 -3.63
N GLN A 43 -21.62 9.29 -4.58
CA GLN A 43 -21.18 9.25 -6.00
C GLN A 43 -19.65 9.27 -6.22
N ASP A 44 -18.82 9.52 -5.18
CA ASP A 44 -17.37 9.71 -5.29
C ASP A 44 -16.52 8.63 -4.58
N SER A 45 -17.03 7.42 -4.38
CA SER A 45 -16.33 6.36 -3.62
C SER A 45 -15.48 5.48 -4.57
N LEU A 46 -14.18 5.32 -4.31
CA LEU A 46 -13.21 4.80 -5.30
C LEU A 46 -12.64 3.43 -4.90
N PHE A 47 -13.41 2.34 -5.11
CA PHE A 47 -12.95 0.97 -4.77
C PHE A 47 -12.63 0.14 -5.97
N TYR A 48 -13.50 0.23 -6.97
CA TYR A 48 -13.46 -0.65 -8.10
C TYR A 48 -12.81 0.10 -9.26
N PRO A 49 -12.20 -0.61 -10.20
CA PRO A 49 -11.61 0.02 -11.38
C PRO A 49 -12.58 1.00 -12.09
N ASN A 50 -13.87 0.68 -12.11
CA ASN A 50 -14.94 1.55 -12.62
C ASN A 50 -15.04 2.91 -11.92
N ASP A 51 -14.81 2.99 -10.62
CA ASP A 51 -14.92 4.23 -9.85
C ASP A 51 -13.75 5.16 -10.16
N PHE A 52 -12.54 4.60 -10.22
CA PHE A 52 -11.34 5.35 -10.59
C PHE A 52 -11.41 5.86 -12.03
N GLU A 53 -11.97 5.07 -12.95
CA GLU A 53 -12.24 5.53 -14.33
C GLU A 53 -13.26 6.67 -14.38
N ALA A 54 -14.34 6.59 -13.58
CA ALA A 54 -15.33 7.67 -13.51
C ALA A 54 -14.71 8.96 -12.98
N ALA A 55 -13.85 8.87 -11.96
CA ALA A 55 -13.10 10.01 -11.44
C ALA A 55 -12.13 10.59 -12.48
N ALA A 56 -11.37 9.75 -13.18
CA ALA A 56 -10.48 10.18 -14.25
C ALA A 56 -11.25 10.89 -15.39
N ALA A 57 -12.45 10.39 -15.75
CA ALA A 57 -13.31 11.00 -16.76
C ALA A 57 -13.86 12.38 -16.36
N GLY A 58 -14.01 12.64 -15.05
CA GLY A 58 -14.37 13.95 -14.52
C GLY A 58 -13.24 14.98 -14.60
N HIS A 59 -12.01 14.52 -14.85
CA HIS A 59 -10.79 15.34 -14.87
C HIS A 59 -9.95 15.10 -16.15
N PRO A 60 -10.51 15.38 -17.35
CA PRO A 60 -9.76 15.22 -18.59
C PRO A 60 -8.57 16.16 -18.65
N ASP A 61 -7.53 15.75 -19.38
CA ASP A 61 -6.41 16.62 -19.69
C ASP A 61 -6.84 17.82 -20.58
N PRO A 62 -5.98 18.83 -20.79
CA PRO A 62 -6.33 19.99 -21.62
C PRO A 62 -6.67 19.69 -23.09
N ASN A 63 -6.30 18.51 -23.60
CA ASN A 63 -6.63 18.05 -24.95
C ASN A 63 -7.92 17.20 -24.99
N GLY A 64 -8.62 17.05 -23.86
CA GLY A 64 -9.81 16.23 -23.76
C GLY A 64 -9.54 14.73 -23.61
N LEU A 65 -8.32 14.35 -23.18
CA LEU A 65 -7.91 12.96 -23.02
C LEU A 65 -8.13 12.46 -21.59
N VAL A 66 -8.57 11.21 -21.47
CA VAL A 66 -8.93 10.56 -20.21
C VAL A 66 -8.20 9.22 -20.08
N PHE A 67 -7.63 8.95 -18.90
CA PHE A 67 -7.04 7.64 -18.59
C PHE A 67 -8.11 6.56 -18.41
N PHE A 68 -7.74 5.33 -18.75
CA PHE A 68 -8.63 4.18 -18.66
C PHE A 68 -7.85 2.89 -18.35
N SER A 69 -8.52 1.84 -17.89
CA SER A 69 -7.92 0.53 -17.63
C SER A 69 -7.59 -0.17 -18.95
N LEU A 70 -6.32 -0.52 -19.15
CA LEU A 70 -5.82 -1.04 -20.42
C LEU A 70 -6.26 -2.48 -20.73
N CYS A 71 -6.61 -3.28 -19.72
CA CYS A 71 -7.03 -4.70 -19.83
C CYS A 71 -8.11 -5.00 -20.88
N ARG A 72 -8.90 -4.00 -21.29
CA ARG A 72 -9.98 -4.11 -22.29
C ARG A 72 -9.60 -3.65 -23.71
N ARG A 73 -8.34 -3.26 -23.96
CA ARG A 73 -7.88 -2.75 -25.26
C ARG A 73 -6.64 -3.48 -25.74
N ALA A 74 -6.47 -3.52 -27.07
CA ALA A 74 -5.24 -4.01 -27.66
C ALA A 74 -4.04 -3.10 -27.27
N PRO A 75 -2.85 -3.68 -27.02
CA PRO A 75 -2.51 -5.10 -27.13
C PRO A 75 -2.84 -5.95 -25.88
N PHE A 76 -3.37 -5.37 -24.82
CA PHE A 76 -3.58 -5.99 -23.50
C PHE A 76 -4.76 -6.96 -23.41
N THR A 77 -5.55 -7.10 -24.47
CA THR A 77 -6.56 -8.16 -24.60
C THR A 77 -5.96 -9.48 -25.10
N SER A 78 -4.64 -9.60 -25.14
CA SER A 78 -3.93 -10.80 -25.59
C SER A 78 -3.30 -11.55 -24.42
N VAL A 79 -3.64 -12.83 -24.28
CA VAL A 79 -3.00 -13.74 -23.30
C VAL A 79 -1.53 -14.03 -23.63
N THR A 80 -1.07 -13.66 -24.83
CA THR A 80 0.32 -13.86 -25.27
C THR A 80 1.09 -12.55 -25.36
N LEU A 81 0.57 -11.44 -24.82
CA LEU A 81 1.31 -10.17 -24.78
C LEU A 81 2.62 -10.34 -24.02
N TYR A 82 2.55 -11.00 -22.86
CA TYR A 82 3.70 -11.35 -22.05
C TYR A 82 4.09 -12.81 -22.26
N SER A 83 5.35 -13.11 -21.98
CA SER A 83 5.85 -14.49 -21.94
C SER A 83 5.42 -15.19 -20.64
N PRO A 84 5.31 -16.53 -20.63
CA PRO A 84 5.02 -17.28 -19.42
C PRO A 84 5.95 -16.92 -18.27
N LEU A 85 5.43 -16.96 -17.05
CA LEU A 85 6.23 -16.80 -15.83
C LEU A 85 7.37 -17.82 -15.83
N SER A 86 8.57 -17.38 -15.40
CA SER A 86 9.69 -18.31 -15.25
C SER A 86 9.45 -19.25 -14.08
N ALA A 87 10.19 -20.34 -13.99
CA ALA A 87 10.09 -21.29 -12.87
C ALA A 87 10.37 -20.66 -11.48
N GLY A 88 10.98 -19.47 -11.41
CA GLY A 88 11.21 -18.72 -10.18
C GLY A 88 10.11 -17.72 -9.83
N ASN A 89 9.06 -17.59 -10.65
CA ASN A 89 7.87 -16.79 -10.32
C ASN A 89 6.63 -17.69 -10.36
N ALA A 90 5.74 -17.50 -9.39
CA ALA A 90 4.46 -18.17 -9.32
C ALA A 90 3.35 -17.13 -9.20
N ASP A 91 2.28 -17.33 -9.94
CA ASP A 91 1.00 -16.70 -9.66
C ASP A 91 0.44 -17.31 -8.36
N ALA A 92 0.20 -16.46 -7.37
CA ALA A 92 -0.34 -16.88 -6.08
C ALA A 92 -1.87 -16.99 -6.10
N VAL A 93 -2.53 -16.33 -7.04
CA VAL A 93 -4.00 -16.27 -7.10
C VAL A 93 -4.54 -17.54 -7.74
N VAL A 94 -5.63 -18.07 -7.16
CA VAL A 94 -6.20 -19.35 -7.55
C VAL A 94 -7.62 -19.16 -8.06
N GLY A 95 -7.78 -19.13 -9.39
CA GLY A 95 -9.09 -19.02 -10.02
C GLY A 95 -9.54 -17.57 -10.19
N ASP A 96 -8.86 -16.85 -11.06
CA ASP A 96 -9.24 -15.48 -11.42
C ASP A 96 -10.66 -15.41 -11.97
N THR A 97 -11.40 -14.42 -11.51
CA THR A 97 -12.73 -14.07 -12.02
C THR A 97 -12.67 -12.71 -12.69
N THR A 98 -13.72 -12.35 -13.45
CA THR A 98 -13.79 -11.07 -14.16
C THR A 98 -14.93 -10.19 -13.66
N PHE A 99 -14.72 -8.88 -13.71
CA PHE A 99 -15.76 -7.87 -13.51
C PHE A 99 -16.17 -7.22 -14.84
N THR A 100 -17.28 -6.50 -14.82
CA THR A 100 -17.81 -5.79 -16.00
C THR A 100 -17.66 -4.27 -15.84
N LEU A 101 -17.14 -3.62 -16.88
CA LEU A 101 -17.03 -2.16 -16.95
C LEU A 101 -18.30 -1.51 -17.51
N VAL A 102 -18.39 -0.18 -17.34
CA VAL A 102 -19.54 0.62 -17.78
C VAL A 102 -19.83 0.48 -19.28
N ASP A 103 -18.79 0.28 -20.10
CA ASP A 103 -18.92 0.07 -21.56
C ASP A 103 -19.23 -1.39 -21.94
N GLY A 104 -19.46 -2.27 -20.96
CA GLY A 104 -19.78 -3.69 -21.17
C GLY A 104 -18.56 -4.58 -21.43
N THR A 105 -17.34 -4.03 -21.40
CA THR A 105 -16.11 -4.83 -21.47
C THR A 105 -15.77 -5.46 -20.11
N HIS A 106 -14.79 -6.37 -20.09
CA HIS A 106 -14.41 -7.10 -18.89
C HIS A 106 -12.91 -7.05 -18.64
N CYS A 107 -12.54 -7.09 -17.37
CA CYS A 107 -11.18 -7.32 -16.90
C CYS A 107 -11.20 -8.31 -15.73
N TYR A 108 -10.08 -8.95 -15.43
CA TYR A 108 -9.97 -9.81 -14.26
C TYR A 108 -9.99 -8.99 -12.98
N GLU A 109 -10.52 -9.53 -11.88
CA GLU A 109 -10.55 -8.87 -10.58
C GLU A 109 -9.13 -8.67 -10.04
N PRO A 110 -8.77 -7.46 -9.56
CA PRO A 110 -7.39 -7.13 -9.20
C PRO A 110 -6.96 -7.73 -7.85
N GLN A 111 -5.64 -7.85 -7.62
CA GLN A 111 -5.04 -8.11 -6.31
C GLN A 111 -3.90 -7.14 -5.98
N ASN A 112 -3.87 -6.63 -4.75
CA ASN A 112 -2.81 -5.73 -4.29
C ASN A 112 -2.52 -5.77 -2.80
N GLU A 113 -1.45 -5.07 -2.39
CA GLU A 113 -1.06 -4.91 -0.99
C GLU A 113 -0.71 -6.23 -0.33
N GLN A 114 0.47 -6.74 -0.69
CA GLN A 114 0.92 -8.05 -0.25
C GLN A 114 2.12 -7.97 0.66
N ASN A 115 2.07 -8.69 1.77
CA ASN A 115 3.26 -9.06 2.53
C ASN A 115 3.53 -10.56 2.33
N ILE A 116 4.76 -11.00 2.56
CA ILE A 116 5.16 -12.41 2.44
C ILE A 116 5.90 -12.84 3.69
N VAL A 117 5.58 -14.03 4.19
CA VAL A 117 6.21 -14.62 5.38
C VAL A 117 6.58 -16.08 5.14
N ILE A 118 7.65 -16.52 5.81
CA ILE A 118 8.17 -17.88 5.71
C ILE A 118 8.12 -18.48 7.11
N SER A 119 7.63 -19.71 7.21
CA SER A 119 7.54 -20.37 8.51
C SER A 119 8.95 -20.61 9.10
N PRO A 120 9.20 -20.20 10.35
CA PRO A 120 10.49 -20.43 11.01
C PRO A 120 10.75 -21.91 11.31
N THR A 121 9.72 -22.76 11.24
CA THR A 121 9.80 -24.20 11.51
C THR A 121 9.73 -25.05 10.23
N ASN A 122 9.38 -24.45 9.08
CA ASN A 122 9.29 -25.14 7.80
C ASN A 122 9.46 -24.17 6.61
N HIS A 123 10.65 -24.10 6.02
CA HIS A 123 10.95 -23.24 4.87
C HIS A 123 10.12 -23.51 3.61
N GLN A 124 9.45 -24.68 3.51
CA GLN A 124 8.55 -24.98 2.39
C GLN A 124 7.18 -24.29 2.55
N ASN A 125 6.88 -23.79 3.75
CA ASN A 125 5.66 -23.07 4.03
C ASN A 125 5.87 -21.57 3.90
N ILE A 126 5.36 -21.03 2.79
CA ILE A 126 5.39 -19.61 2.45
C ILE A 126 3.96 -19.14 2.37
N VAL A 127 3.66 -18.00 2.98
CA VAL A 127 2.31 -17.43 2.99
C VAL A 127 2.38 -15.97 2.59
N THR A 128 1.46 -15.57 1.71
CA THR A 128 1.23 -14.18 1.31
C THR A 128 -0.25 -13.86 1.51
N SER A 129 -0.59 -12.58 1.52
CA SER A 129 -1.97 -12.11 1.49
C SER A 129 -2.14 -11.02 0.45
N ALA A 130 -3.38 -10.69 0.10
CA ALA A 130 -3.68 -9.55 -0.76
C ALA A 130 -5.09 -9.03 -0.49
N ASN A 131 -5.30 -7.74 -0.72
CA ASN A 131 -6.62 -7.27 -1.13
C ASN A 131 -7.01 -8.06 -2.38
N ASP A 132 -8.15 -8.73 -2.32
CA ASP A 132 -8.66 -9.57 -3.38
C ASP A 132 -10.13 -9.22 -3.64
N TYR A 133 -10.39 -8.84 -4.88
CA TYR A 133 -11.66 -8.27 -5.31
C TYR A 133 -12.62 -9.35 -5.85
N ARG A 134 -12.17 -10.61 -5.98
CA ARG A 134 -12.97 -11.74 -6.52
C ARG A 134 -14.19 -12.07 -5.66
N TYR A 135 -14.14 -11.77 -4.37
CA TYR A 135 -15.18 -12.07 -3.40
C TYR A 135 -15.85 -10.79 -2.85
N GLY A 136 -15.84 -9.71 -3.63
CA GLY A 136 -16.03 -8.35 -3.12
C GLY A 136 -14.69 -7.78 -2.66
N PHE A 137 -14.66 -6.55 -2.14
CA PHE A 137 -13.41 -6.00 -1.59
C PHE A 137 -13.09 -6.67 -0.25
N GLN A 138 -12.39 -7.80 -0.34
CA GLN A 138 -11.99 -8.64 0.78
C GLN A 138 -10.48 -8.75 0.83
N ALA A 139 -9.99 -9.32 1.91
CA ALA A 139 -8.58 -9.59 2.11
C ALA A 139 -8.41 -11.11 2.26
N LEU A 140 -7.59 -11.71 1.40
CA LEU A 140 -7.42 -13.16 1.28
C LEU A 140 -6.00 -13.59 1.63
N ILE A 141 -5.88 -14.88 1.99
CA ILE A 141 -4.62 -15.53 2.33
C ILE A 141 -4.30 -16.57 1.27
N TYR A 142 -3.04 -16.64 0.86
CA TYR A 142 -2.53 -17.65 -0.07
C TYR A 142 -1.34 -18.35 0.59
N TYR A 143 -1.44 -19.66 0.78
CA TYR A 143 -0.39 -20.44 1.39
C TYR A 143 0.18 -21.45 0.39
N SER A 144 1.48 -21.70 0.53
CA SER A 144 2.24 -22.70 -0.19
C SER A 144 2.82 -23.71 0.80
N THR A 145 2.95 -24.97 0.35
CA THR A 145 3.63 -26.05 1.08
C THR A 145 4.80 -26.64 0.29
N ASP A 146 5.16 -26.03 -0.84
CA ASP A 146 6.17 -26.52 -1.77
C ASP A 146 7.29 -25.50 -2.07
N GLY A 147 7.44 -24.52 -1.19
CA GLY A 147 8.43 -23.45 -1.31
C GLY A 147 8.02 -22.35 -2.30
N GLY A 148 6.71 -22.05 -2.36
CA GLY A 148 6.18 -20.96 -3.19
C GLY A 148 6.09 -21.30 -4.67
N LYS A 149 5.99 -22.59 -5.05
CA LYS A 149 5.81 -23.00 -6.46
C LYS A 149 4.34 -23.07 -6.83
N THR A 150 3.51 -23.48 -5.89
CA THR A 150 2.05 -23.46 -6.01
C THR A 150 1.42 -22.90 -4.74
N PHE A 151 0.24 -22.29 -4.90
CA PHE A 151 -0.52 -21.67 -3.83
C PHE A 151 -1.93 -22.23 -3.76
N SER A 152 -2.54 -22.09 -2.58
CA SER A 152 -3.96 -22.32 -2.33
C SER A 152 -4.51 -21.14 -1.56
N ASP A 153 -5.69 -20.67 -1.93
CA ASP A 153 -6.36 -19.55 -1.27
C ASP A 153 -7.25 -20.01 -0.11
N VAL A 154 -7.37 -19.14 0.88
CA VAL A 154 -8.23 -19.35 2.05
C VAL A 154 -9.09 -18.11 2.26
N LEU A 155 -10.40 -18.31 2.16
CA LEU A 155 -11.40 -17.35 2.63
C LEU A 155 -11.69 -17.62 4.11
N LEU A 156 -11.36 -16.67 4.98
CA LEU A 156 -11.48 -16.79 6.43
C LEU A 156 -12.95 -16.92 6.89
N PRO A 157 -13.33 -18.02 7.56
CA PRO A 157 -14.67 -18.16 8.12
C PRO A 157 -14.96 -17.14 9.23
N GLY A 158 -16.15 -16.54 9.20
CA GLY A 158 -16.62 -15.62 10.22
C GLY A 158 -16.00 -14.22 10.18
N TRP A 159 -15.21 -13.89 9.15
CA TRP A 159 -14.55 -12.60 8.99
C TRP A 159 -15.53 -11.47 8.66
N ASP A 160 -16.61 -11.79 7.96
CA ASP A 160 -17.66 -10.86 7.54
C ASP A 160 -19.01 -11.61 7.36
N PRO A 161 -20.13 -10.91 7.07
CA PRO A 161 -21.42 -11.56 6.86
C PRO A 161 -21.43 -12.60 5.75
N ALA A 162 -20.64 -12.40 4.68
CA ALA A 162 -20.55 -13.34 3.55
C ALA A 162 -19.89 -14.66 3.96
N THR A 163 -19.03 -14.63 4.97
CA THR A 163 -18.31 -15.78 5.53
C THR A 163 -18.92 -16.31 6.84
N GLY A 164 -20.11 -15.85 7.23
CA GLY A 164 -20.84 -16.34 8.39
C GLY A 164 -20.49 -15.66 9.72
N ALA A 165 -20.12 -14.38 9.68
CA ALA A 165 -19.75 -13.59 10.86
C ALA A 165 -20.78 -13.59 11.99
N THR A 166 -20.26 -13.45 13.21
CA THR A 166 -21.03 -13.24 14.44
C THR A 166 -20.46 -12.08 15.24
N GLY A 167 -21.13 -11.68 16.34
CA GLY A 167 -20.62 -10.62 17.22
C GLY A 167 -20.50 -9.26 16.51
N LEU A 168 -19.36 -8.60 16.65
CA LEU A 168 -19.07 -7.31 15.99
C LEU A 168 -18.85 -7.45 14.49
N PHE A 169 -18.36 -8.60 14.02
CA PHE A 169 -18.08 -8.84 12.59
C PHE A 169 -19.34 -8.82 11.71
N LYS A 170 -20.55 -8.91 12.28
CA LYS A 170 -21.79 -8.72 11.51
C LYS A 170 -22.03 -7.27 11.05
N HIS A 171 -21.24 -6.33 11.56
CA HIS A 171 -21.36 -4.89 11.30
C HIS A 171 -20.32 -4.35 10.31
N VAL A 172 -19.47 -5.23 9.79
CA VAL A 172 -18.48 -4.94 8.74
C VAL A 172 -18.86 -5.71 7.47
N GLN A 173 -18.41 -5.30 6.30
CA GLN A 173 -18.74 -5.93 5.02
C GLN A 173 -17.57 -6.00 4.02
N ALA A 174 -16.45 -5.38 4.35
CA ALA A 174 -15.24 -5.40 3.54
C ALA A 174 -14.02 -5.41 4.46
N GLY A 175 -12.90 -5.82 3.89
CA GLY A 175 -11.60 -5.81 4.56
C GLY A 175 -10.50 -5.50 3.58
N GLY A 176 -9.42 -4.92 4.09
CA GLY A 176 -8.26 -4.55 3.30
C GLY A 176 -6.99 -4.52 4.13
N ASP A 177 -5.89 -4.15 3.49
CA ASP A 177 -4.56 -4.02 4.07
C ASP A 177 -4.05 -5.31 4.77
N PRO A 178 -4.23 -6.52 4.19
CA PRO A 178 -3.89 -7.73 4.91
C PRO A 178 -2.39 -7.92 5.09
N VAL A 179 -2.07 -8.43 6.28
CA VAL A 179 -0.71 -8.64 6.74
C VAL A 179 -0.59 -9.89 7.60
N LEU A 180 0.55 -10.56 7.49
CA LEU A 180 0.84 -11.83 8.16
C LEU A 180 2.12 -11.75 8.99
N ALA A 181 2.19 -12.51 10.09
CA ALA A 181 3.43 -12.74 10.83
C ALA A 181 3.47 -14.14 11.47
N PHE A 182 4.62 -14.82 11.37
CA PHE A 182 4.87 -16.03 12.15
C PHE A 182 5.45 -15.67 13.52
N ALA A 183 4.96 -16.33 14.56
CA ALA A 183 5.67 -16.44 15.83
C ALA A 183 6.83 -17.44 15.71
N PRO A 184 7.85 -17.36 16.59
CA PRO A 184 8.96 -18.31 16.60
C PRO A 184 8.56 -19.79 16.76
N ASP A 185 7.39 -20.07 17.33
CA ASP A 185 6.87 -21.44 17.48
C ASP A 185 6.16 -22.00 16.23
N GLY A 186 6.05 -21.20 15.17
CA GLY A 186 5.38 -21.56 13.92
C GLY A 186 3.88 -21.24 13.88
N THR A 187 3.32 -20.63 14.93
CA THR A 187 1.95 -20.08 14.86
C THR A 187 1.93 -18.91 13.88
N LEU A 188 1.01 -18.95 12.94
CA LEU A 188 0.82 -17.88 11.96
C LEU A 188 -0.32 -16.98 12.41
N TYR A 189 -0.11 -15.68 12.35
CA TYR A 189 -1.14 -14.68 12.60
C TYR A 189 -1.43 -13.90 11.32
N TYR A 190 -2.70 -13.57 11.15
CA TYR A 190 -3.23 -12.73 10.08
C TYR A 190 -3.95 -11.55 10.69
N SER A 191 -3.69 -10.36 10.18
CA SER A 191 -4.44 -9.15 10.48
C SER A 191 -4.97 -8.54 9.18
N ALA A 192 -6.19 -7.99 9.24
CA ALA A 192 -6.73 -7.14 8.19
C ALA A 192 -7.63 -6.05 8.81
N LEU A 193 -7.79 -4.92 8.13
CA LEU A 193 -8.87 -3.98 8.40
C LEU A 193 -10.21 -4.66 8.16
N VAL A 194 -11.20 -4.24 8.93
CA VAL A 194 -12.60 -4.58 8.69
C VAL A 194 -13.45 -3.33 8.80
N TYR A 195 -14.30 -3.09 7.83
CA TYR A 195 -15.12 -1.87 7.80
C TYR A 195 -16.45 -2.06 7.10
N ASP A 196 -17.36 -1.14 7.35
CA ASP A 196 -18.57 -0.95 6.59
C ASP A 196 -18.82 0.54 6.40
N PHE A 197 -18.82 0.96 5.15
CA PHE A 197 -18.98 2.35 4.78
C PHE A 197 -20.35 2.65 4.15
N SER A 198 -21.25 1.66 4.15
CA SER A 198 -22.59 1.79 3.58
C SER A 198 -23.52 2.69 4.41
N TYR A 199 -23.09 3.08 5.62
CA TYR A 199 -23.90 3.93 6.49
C TYR A 199 -23.61 5.42 6.25
N PRO A 200 -24.65 6.27 6.10
CA PRO A 200 -24.47 7.69 5.80
C PRO A 200 -23.97 8.54 6.98
N ASN A 201 -24.16 8.07 8.22
CA ASN A 201 -23.86 8.83 9.45
C ASN A 201 -22.97 8.05 10.44
N ARG A 202 -22.40 6.92 10.01
CA ARG A 202 -21.45 6.10 10.77
C ARG A 202 -20.60 5.28 9.80
N THR A 203 -19.53 4.69 10.30
CA THR A 203 -18.55 3.94 9.54
C THR A 203 -17.92 2.99 10.55
N PRO A 204 -18.53 1.81 10.75
CA PRO A 204 -17.82 0.69 11.34
C PRO A 204 -16.43 0.56 10.72
N SER A 205 -15.41 0.63 11.56
CA SER A 205 -14.01 0.43 11.21
C SER A 205 -13.36 -0.28 12.39
N GLY A 206 -12.57 -1.31 12.09
CA GLY A 206 -11.91 -2.11 13.10
C GLY A 206 -10.68 -2.80 12.57
N VAL A 207 -9.95 -3.37 13.51
CA VAL A 207 -8.75 -4.18 13.27
C VAL A 207 -9.02 -5.56 13.83
N ALA A 208 -8.77 -6.59 13.04
CA ALA A 208 -9.11 -7.97 13.37
C ALA A 208 -7.92 -8.90 13.18
N VAL A 209 -7.83 -9.93 14.03
CA VAL A 209 -6.79 -10.95 13.96
C VAL A 209 -7.38 -12.35 13.92
N ALA A 210 -6.76 -13.23 13.13
CA ALA A 210 -6.94 -14.68 13.24
C ALA A 210 -5.58 -15.38 13.38
N ALA A 211 -5.60 -16.62 13.86
CA ALA A 211 -4.41 -17.45 14.01
C ALA A 211 -4.59 -18.81 13.33
N SER A 212 -3.50 -19.32 12.77
CA SER A 212 -3.37 -20.65 12.19
C SER A 212 -2.22 -21.40 12.88
N HIS A 213 -2.42 -22.71 13.06
CA HIS A 213 -1.45 -23.62 13.67
C HIS A 213 -0.98 -24.71 12.70
N ASP A 214 -1.35 -24.63 11.42
CA ASP A 214 -1.05 -25.61 10.38
C ASP A 214 -0.49 -24.97 9.09
N GLY A 215 0.16 -23.82 9.24
CA GLY A 215 0.86 -23.14 8.14
C GLY A 215 -0.06 -22.35 7.20
N GLY A 216 -1.24 -21.96 7.67
CA GLY A 216 -2.20 -21.14 6.93
C GLY A 216 -3.32 -21.94 6.24
N ALA A 217 -3.35 -23.26 6.37
CA ALA A 217 -4.36 -24.10 5.73
C ALA A 217 -5.72 -24.00 6.44
N THR A 218 -5.74 -23.92 7.78
CA THR A 218 -6.94 -23.68 8.57
C THR A 218 -6.71 -22.61 9.63
N TRP A 219 -7.81 -21.93 10.01
CA TRP A 219 -7.77 -20.76 10.88
C TRP A 219 -8.78 -20.89 12.00
N GLY A 220 -8.40 -20.38 13.18
CA GLY A 220 -9.31 -20.17 14.29
C GLY A 220 -10.34 -19.08 14.00
N ALA A 221 -11.34 -18.95 14.88
CA ALA A 221 -12.30 -17.86 14.78
C ALA A 221 -11.59 -16.50 14.91
N PRO A 222 -11.97 -15.50 14.09
CA PRO A 222 -11.36 -14.18 14.16
C PRO A 222 -11.73 -13.44 15.44
N VAL A 223 -10.82 -12.60 15.91
CA VAL A 223 -10.94 -11.76 17.10
C VAL A 223 -10.90 -10.30 16.68
N MET A 224 -11.92 -9.54 17.08
CA MET A 224 -11.95 -8.09 16.88
C MET A 224 -11.06 -7.43 17.93
N VAL A 225 -9.91 -6.88 17.50
CA VAL A 225 -8.93 -6.23 18.38
C VAL A 225 -9.39 -4.83 18.75
N HIS A 226 -9.87 -4.08 17.76
CA HIS A 226 -10.42 -2.75 17.95
C HIS A 226 -11.62 -2.52 17.02
N TYR A 227 -12.58 -1.70 17.45
CA TYR A 227 -13.77 -1.36 16.68
C TYR A 227 -14.30 0.02 17.09
N ASP A 228 -14.46 0.91 16.12
CA ASP A 228 -15.21 2.16 16.24
C ASP A 228 -16.30 2.22 15.17
N ALA A 229 -17.39 2.93 15.46
CA ALA A 229 -18.46 3.16 14.50
C ALA A 229 -19.07 4.57 14.64
N ALA A 230 -18.50 5.46 15.43
CA ALA A 230 -19.04 6.80 15.67
C ALA A 230 -18.59 7.82 14.62
N ASN A 231 -17.67 7.44 13.72
CA ASN A 231 -16.93 8.30 12.79
C ASN A 231 -15.99 9.28 13.48
N ASN A 232 -15.72 9.05 14.76
CA ASN A 232 -14.71 9.82 15.46
C ASN A 232 -13.32 9.34 15.07
N PHE A 233 -13.20 8.03 14.83
CA PHE A 233 -11.95 7.39 14.49
C PHE A 233 -12.09 6.56 13.22
N PHE A 234 -11.00 6.49 12.47
CA PHE A 234 -10.82 5.57 11.36
C PHE A 234 -9.51 4.81 11.54
N ASN A 235 -9.55 3.49 11.37
CA ASN A 235 -8.39 2.62 11.49
C ASN A 235 -7.86 2.31 10.09
N ASP A 236 -6.55 2.43 9.92
CA ASP A 236 -5.89 2.21 8.63
C ASP A 236 -4.46 1.71 8.86
N LYS A 237 -3.92 0.97 7.88
CA LYS A 237 -2.51 0.54 7.86
C LYS A 237 -2.08 -0.16 9.15
N GLU A 238 -2.85 -1.17 9.54
CA GLU A 238 -2.45 -2.10 10.57
C GLU A 238 -1.30 -2.99 10.11
N TRP A 239 -0.50 -3.41 11.08
CA TRP A 239 0.57 -4.36 10.89
C TRP A 239 0.70 -5.24 12.12
N ILE A 240 1.23 -6.44 11.94
CA ILE A 240 1.30 -7.45 13.00
C ILE A 240 2.71 -7.98 13.16
N ALA A 241 3.12 -8.18 14.41
CA ALA A 241 4.36 -8.86 14.77
C ALA A 241 4.09 -9.85 15.92
N ALA A 242 4.77 -10.99 15.89
CA ALA A 242 4.59 -12.03 16.90
C ALA A 242 5.93 -12.42 17.54
N GLY A 243 5.97 -12.41 18.86
CA GLY A 243 7.10 -12.81 19.67
C GLY A 243 6.94 -14.20 20.27
N ALA A 244 7.89 -14.59 21.11
CA ALA A 244 7.81 -15.83 21.88
C ALA A 244 6.73 -15.76 22.98
N GLY A 245 6.27 -16.93 23.46
CA GLY A 245 5.45 -17.02 24.66
C GLY A 245 4.00 -16.52 24.51
N GLY A 246 3.48 -16.47 23.28
CA GLY A 246 2.11 -16.01 23.00
C GLY A 246 1.96 -14.50 22.89
N ASN A 247 3.07 -13.76 22.85
CA ASN A 247 3.10 -12.32 22.62
C ASN A 247 2.79 -11.99 21.15
N VAL A 248 1.76 -11.19 20.92
CA VAL A 248 1.37 -10.72 19.58
C VAL A 248 1.02 -9.23 19.67
N TYR A 249 1.55 -8.45 18.75
CA TYR A 249 1.42 -7.00 18.72
C TYR A 249 0.77 -6.61 17.41
N VAL A 250 -0.29 -5.81 17.49
CA VAL A 250 -0.91 -5.19 16.32
C VAL A 250 -0.79 -3.69 16.50
N THR A 251 -0.17 -3.04 15.53
CA THR A 251 -0.04 -1.58 15.49
C THR A 251 -0.80 -1.06 14.29
N TRP A 252 -1.35 0.15 14.37
CA TRP A 252 -2.05 0.77 13.24
C TRP A 252 -2.10 2.28 13.38
N THR A 253 -2.51 2.94 12.28
CA THR A 253 -2.79 4.37 12.27
C THR A 253 -4.22 4.61 12.75
N LEU A 254 -4.37 5.37 13.84
CA LEU A 254 -5.68 5.76 14.37
C LEU A 254 -5.98 7.21 13.98
N PHE A 255 -6.68 7.39 12.87
CA PHE A 255 -7.13 8.69 12.40
C PHE A 255 -8.23 9.25 13.30
N ASN A 256 -7.95 10.35 13.98
CA ASN A 256 -8.96 11.12 14.71
C ASN A 256 -9.57 12.16 13.77
N LEU A 257 -10.84 11.97 13.44
CA LEU A 257 -11.61 12.81 12.50
C LEU A 257 -12.58 13.76 13.23
N GLY A 258 -12.41 13.93 14.55
CA GLY A 258 -13.29 14.73 15.38
C GLY A 258 -14.70 14.16 15.48
N PRO A 259 -15.61 14.79 16.25
CA PRO A 259 -16.95 14.29 16.45
C PRO A 259 -17.67 14.07 15.11
N HIS A 260 -18.08 12.83 14.83
CA HIS A 260 -18.78 12.44 13.61
C HIS A 260 -18.07 12.82 12.30
N GLY A 261 -16.74 12.79 12.27
CA GLY A 261 -15.95 13.01 11.05
C GLY A 261 -15.92 14.46 10.60
N THR A 262 -16.09 15.41 11.54
CA THR A 262 -16.16 16.86 11.24
C THR A 262 -14.83 17.49 10.82
N GLY A 263 -13.69 16.82 11.01
CA GLY A 263 -12.41 17.25 10.47
C GLY A 263 -11.22 16.50 11.06
N TYR A 264 -10.14 16.36 10.29
CA TYR A 264 -8.89 15.73 10.74
C TYR A 264 -8.30 16.47 11.96
N ILE A 265 -7.90 15.70 12.99
CA ILE A 265 -7.26 16.19 14.21
C ILE A 265 -5.86 15.60 14.36
N SER A 266 -5.70 14.28 14.21
CA SER A 266 -4.43 13.56 14.33
C SER A 266 -4.49 12.19 13.66
N SER A 267 -3.35 11.54 13.49
CA SER A 267 -3.20 10.16 12.99
C SER A 267 -2.13 9.42 13.78
N ASN A 268 -2.32 9.28 15.08
CA ASN A 268 -1.31 8.63 15.94
C ASN A 268 -1.16 7.14 15.60
N ILE A 269 0.06 6.61 15.77
CA ILE A 269 0.27 5.16 15.80
C ILE A 269 -0.12 4.64 17.17
N VAL A 270 -0.95 3.61 17.19
CA VAL A 270 -1.40 2.92 18.41
C VAL A 270 -1.10 1.44 18.34
N GLU A 271 -1.13 0.78 19.50
CA GLU A 271 -0.94 -0.67 19.64
C GLU A 271 -2.01 -1.30 20.52
N ALA A 272 -2.41 -2.51 20.16
CA ALA A 272 -2.96 -3.49 21.10
C ALA A 272 -2.07 -4.75 21.14
N VAL A 273 -1.91 -5.31 22.34
CA VAL A 273 -1.08 -6.49 22.59
C VAL A 273 -1.91 -7.65 23.14
N SER A 274 -1.54 -8.86 22.72
CA SER A 274 -1.96 -10.12 23.32
C SER A 274 -0.77 -10.84 23.95
N HIS A 275 -0.99 -11.47 25.11
CA HIS A 275 0.00 -12.34 25.78
C HIS A 275 -0.49 -13.79 25.89
N ASP A 276 -1.56 -14.14 25.17
CA ASP A 276 -2.24 -15.43 25.25
C ASP A 276 -2.55 -16.03 23.87
N TYR A 277 -1.64 -15.79 22.91
CA TYR A 277 -1.70 -16.28 21.53
C TYR A 277 -2.84 -15.67 20.71
N GLY A 278 -3.09 -14.37 20.89
CA GLY A 278 -4.11 -13.63 20.13
C GLY A 278 -5.55 -13.87 20.60
N ARG A 279 -5.76 -14.50 21.76
CA ARG A 279 -7.11 -14.83 22.26
C ARG A 279 -7.76 -13.62 22.93
N THR A 280 -6.99 -12.85 23.69
CA THR A 280 -7.42 -11.59 24.30
C THR A 280 -6.42 -10.49 24.00
N TRP A 281 -6.93 -9.25 23.96
CA TRP A 281 -6.18 -8.06 23.55
C TRP A 281 -6.35 -6.94 24.56
N SER A 282 -5.30 -6.16 24.75
CA SER A 282 -5.35 -4.93 25.55
C SER A 282 -6.26 -3.88 24.88
N SER A 283 -6.63 -2.84 25.66
CA SER A 283 -7.09 -1.60 25.02
C SER A 283 -5.94 -0.94 24.26
N PRO A 284 -6.22 -0.17 23.18
CA PRO A 284 -5.17 0.49 22.44
C PRO A 284 -4.41 1.51 23.30
N ILE A 285 -3.08 1.55 23.16
CA ILE A 285 -2.22 2.59 23.74
C ILE A 285 -1.44 3.31 22.64
N ALA A 286 -0.98 4.53 22.91
CA ALA A 286 -0.15 5.26 21.96
C ALA A 286 1.26 4.65 21.84
N VAL A 287 1.69 4.44 20.60
CA VAL A 287 3.07 4.08 20.24
C VAL A 287 3.84 5.34 19.85
N SER A 288 3.23 6.18 19.00
CA SER A 288 3.79 7.48 18.67
C SER A 288 3.71 8.44 19.85
N ASP A 289 4.64 9.38 19.90
CA ASP A 289 4.69 10.37 20.96
C ASP A 289 3.71 11.53 20.71
N GLY A 290 3.73 12.55 21.58
CA GLY A 290 2.88 13.72 21.42
C GLY A 290 3.46 14.85 20.57
N VAL A 291 4.70 14.70 20.07
CA VAL A 291 5.34 15.73 19.24
C VAL A 291 5.16 15.47 17.74
N HIS A 292 4.98 14.21 17.37
CA HIS A 292 4.49 13.76 16.07
C HIS A 292 2.99 13.44 16.23
N PHE A 293 2.12 14.17 15.53
CA PHE A 293 0.66 13.92 15.61
C PHE A 293 0.04 13.59 14.25
N SER A 294 0.84 13.68 13.20
CA SER A 294 0.52 13.26 11.85
C SER A 294 1.45 12.11 11.48
N ASP A 295 1.09 10.91 11.96
CA ASP A 295 1.85 9.68 11.71
C ASP A 295 1.07 8.74 10.77
N GLN A 296 1.78 7.85 10.08
CA GLN A 296 1.18 6.76 9.31
C GLN A 296 2.19 5.64 9.02
N GLY A 297 1.70 4.48 8.55
CA GLY A 297 2.54 3.44 7.96
C GLY A 297 3.36 2.67 9.00
N SER A 298 2.70 2.20 10.07
CA SER A 298 3.39 1.45 11.12
C SER A 298 3.96 0.12 10.62
N SER A 299 5.18 -0.23 11.04
CA SER A 299 5.87 -1.49 10.73
C SER A 299 6.54 -2.04 12.00
N PRO A 300 5.86 -2.92 12.77
CA PRO A 300 6.35 -3.56 13.98
C PRO A 300 7.20 -4.80 13.68
N ALA A 301 8.19 -5.06 14.52
CA ALA A 301 8.96 -6.30 14.57
C ALA A 301 9.43 -6.60 15.99
N VAL A 302 9.47 -7.88 16.37
CA VAL A 302 9.91 -8.34 17.70
C VAL A 302 11.30 -8.96 17.60
N ALA A 303 12.25 -8.44 18.37
CA ALA A 303 13.60 -8.97 18.45
C ALA A 303 13.66 -10.29 19.23
N PRO A 304 14.71 -11.12 19.05
CA PRO A 304 14.88 -12.38 19.78
C PRO A 304 14.90 -12.22 21.31
N ASP A 305 15.29 -11.05 21.82
CA ASP A 305 15.29 -10.73 23.25
C ASP A 305 13.92 -10.29 23.79
N GLY A 306 12.90 -10.23 22.92
CA GLY A 306 11.54 -9.78 23.25
C GLY A 306 11.31 -8.28 23.16
N THR A 307 12.32 -7.49 22.77
CA THR A 307 12.14 -6.05 22.52
C THR A 307 11.26 -5.85 21.30
N LEU A 308 10.23 -5.01 21.44
CA LEU A 308 9.39 -4.58 20.34
C LEU A 308 9.91 -3.27 19.74
N TYR A 309 9.98 -3.24 18.42
CA TYR A 309 10.31 -2.07 17.62
C TYR A 309 9.15 -1.77 16.67
N VAL A 310 8.78 -0.50 16.52
CA VAL A 310 7.75 -0.05 15.59
C VAL A 310 8.29 1.13 14.80
N ALA A 311 8.58 0.94 13.52
CA ALA A 311 8.92 2.03 12.62
C ALA A 311 7.65 2.67 12.05
N TYR A 312 7.63 3.98 11.87
CA TYR A 312 6.53 4.68 11.20
C TYR A 312 7.05 5.97 10.55
N GLU A 313 6.27 6.50 9.61
CA GLU A 313 6.45 7.85 9.10
C GLU A 313 5.72 8.82 10.02
N GLY A 314 6.41 9.88 10.46
CA GLY A 314 5.83 10.92 11.30
C GLY A 314 6.44 12.28 11.00
N ASN A 315 5.68 13.34 11.26
CA ASN A 315 6.16 14.70 11.01
C ASN A 315 7.34 15.07 11.92
N GLN A 316 8.35 15.76 11.41
CA GLN A 316 9.47 16.24 12.21
C GLN A 316 8.97 17.00 13.46
N ALA A 317 9.60 16.74 14.61
CA ALA A 317 9.25 17.38 15.86
C ALA A 317 9.31 18.91 15.74
N GLY A 318 8.15 19.55 15.94
CA GLY A 318 8.00 21.01 15.84
C GLY A 318 7.86 21.55 14.41
N ASP A 319 7.80 20.69 13.40
CA ASP A 319 7.63 21.08 11.99
C ASP A 319 6.74 20.06 11.24
N VAL A 320 5.47 20.41 11.12
CA VAL A 320 4.43 19.59 10.48
C VAL A 320 4.49 19.56 8.95
N THR A 321 5.53 20.17 8.35
CA THR A 321 5.66 20.29 6.90
C THR A 321 6.72 19.38 6.31
N ARG A 322 7.38 18.58 7.15
CA ARG A 322 8.55 17.79 6.81
C ARG A 322 8.51 16.50 7.60
N ASP A 323 8.64 15.35 6.94
CA ASP A 323 8.46 14.06 7.59
C ASP A 323 9.80 13.37 7.93
N GLN A 324 9.71 12.38 8.82
CA GLN A 324 10.80 11.57 9.35
C GLN A 324 10.37 10.11 9.43
N ILE A 325 11.33 9.20 9.25
CA ILE A 325 11.22 7.86 9.78
C ILE A 325 11.48 7.93 11.28
N VAL A 326 10.50 7.52 12.07
CA VAL A 326 10.54 7.46 13.53
C VAL A 326 10.52 6.01 13.97
N LEU A 327 11.25 5.71 15.05
CA LEU A 327 11.26 4.39 15.66
C LEU A 327 10.79 4.48 17.11
N ALA A 328 9.70 3.78 17.42
CA ALA A 328 9.30 3.47 18.77
C ALA A 328 9.96 2.17 19.25
N ARG A 329 10.39 2.14 20.51
CA ARG A 329 11.01 0.98 21.16
C ARG A 329 10.36 0.70 22.51
N SER A 330 9.98 -0.57 22.74
CA SER A 330 9.46 -1.07 24.01
C SER A 330 10.24 -2.31 24.48
N THR A 331 10.64 -2.32 25.75
CA THR A 331 11.30 -3.47 26.42
C THR A 331 10.46 -4.08 27.53
N ASP A 332 9.21 -3.63 27.67
CA ASP A 332 8.30 -4.04 28.73
C ASP A 332 7.04 -4.72 28.18
N GLY A 333 7.16 -5.31 26.99
CA GLY A 333 6.09 -6.07 26.35
C GLY A 333 4.99 -5.19 25.77
N GLY A 334 5.32 -3.99 25.27
CA GLY A 334 4.36 -3.09 24.63
C GLY A 334 3.60 -2.19 25.61
N HIS A 335 4.11 -2.00 26.84
CA HIS A 335 3.45 -1.14 27.82
C HIS A 335 3.89 0.33 27.71
N THR A 336 5.17 0.57 27.42
CA THR A 336 5.71 1.92 27.24
C THR A 336 6.68 2.01 26.07
N PHE A 337 6.74 3.19 25.45
CA PHE A 337 7.57 3.45 24.28
C PHE A 337 8.50 4.64 24.48
N THR A 338 9.69 4.51 23.89
CA THR A 338 10.61 5.63 23.62
C THR A 338 10.71 5.82 22.11
N ASN A 339 10.66 7.06 21.63
CA ASN A 339 10.67 7.41 20.22
C ASN A 339 11.95 8.15 19.84
N VAL A 340 12.49 7.85 18.65
CA VAL A 340 13.64 8.54 18.06
C VAL A 340 13.42 8.80 16.57
N GLU A 341 13.73 10.01 16.10
CA GLU A 341 13.82 10.32 14.67
C GLU A 341 15.10 9.69 14.10
N LEU A 342 14.96 8.88 13.05
CA LEU A 342 16.07 8.16 12.41
C LEU A 342 16.56 8.82 11.12
N GLY A 343 15.67 9.47 10.38
CA GLY A 343 16.03 10.10 9.12
C GLY A 343 14.88 10.84 8.45
N ARG A 344 15.22 11.91 7.74
CA ARG A 344 14.26 12.71 6.97
C ARG A 344 13.67 11.92 5.81
N VAL A 345 12.36 12.07 5.62
CA VAL A 345 11.65 11.68 4.39
C VAL A 345 11.47 12.92 3.51
N TYR A 346 11.58 12.73 2.19
CA TYR A 346 11.48 13.78 1.18
C TYR A 346 10.24 13.55 0.30
N ASP A 347 9.08 13.86 0.87
CA ASP A 347 7.75 13.67 0.28
C ASP A 347 6.82 14.88 0.44
N ASP A 348 7.40 16.04 0.78
CA ASP A 348 6.70 17.32 0.97
C ASP A 348 5.82 17.74 -0.24
N VAL A 349 4.96 18.76 -0.07
CA VAL A 349 4.01 19.30 -1.07
C VAL A 349 4.63 19.65 -2.45
N GLY A 350 5.94 19.89 -2.53
CA GLY A 350 6.66 20.14 -3.78
C GLY A 350 7.52 18.99 -4.31
N CYS A 351 7.48 17.82 -3.68
CA CYS A 351 8.27 16.66 -4.09
C CYS A 351 7.62 15.91 -5.25
N TYR A 352 6.29 15.84 -5.30
CA TYR A 352 5.61 15.02 -6.32
C TYR A 352 4.54 15.78 -7.10
N PRO A 353 4.34 15.42 -8.39
CA PRO A 353 3.13 15.81 -9.09
C PRO A 353 1.91 15.06 -8.52
N LEU A 354 0.71 15.56 -8.83
CA LEU A 354 -0.56 14.94 -8.41
C LEU A 354 -1.18 14.09 -9.53
N ASN A 355 -1.90 13.03 -9.15
CA ASN A 355 -2.69 12.21 -10.06
C ASN A 355 -4.02 12.88 -10.41
N VAL A 356 -4.60 12.53 -11.56
CA VAL A 356 -5.78 13.24 -12.09
C VAL A 356 -7.07 12.85 -11.37
N ALA A 357 -7.15 11.63 -10.85
CA ALA A 357 -8.38 11.09 -10.28
C ALA A 357 -8.63 11.55 -8.83
N GLN A 358 -7.58 11.72 -8.03
CA GLN A 358 -7.71 11.91 -6.58
C GLN A 358 -6.88 13.09 -6.05
N GLY A 359 -6.05 13.72 -6.88
CA GLY A 359 -5.11 14.75 -6.43
C GLY A 359 -4.06 14.22 -5.46
N ARG A 360 -3.72 12.92 -5.54
CA ARG A 360 -2.71 12.28 -4.69
C ARG A 360 -1.33 12.35 -5.32
N GLN A 361 -0.30 12.47 -4.49
CA GLN A 361 1.09 12.44 -4.95
C GLN A 361 1.37 11.14 -5.71
N ARG A 362 2.16 11.24 -6.77
CA ARG A 362 2.50 10.14 -7.69
C ARG A 362 3.88 10.35 -8.29
N LEU A 363 4.45 9.30 -8.88
CA LEU A 363 5.64 9.45 -9.72
C LEU A 363 5.34 10.23 -11.01
N SER A 364 6.37 10.77 -11.65
CA SER A 364 6.28 11.32 -13.00
C SER A 364 5.79 10.26 -13.98
N PHE A 365 4.90 10.67 -14.87
CA PHE A 365 4.23 9.84 -15.88
C PHE A 365 3.20 8.83 -15.38
N GLU A 366 3.30 8.34 -14.13
CA GLU A 366 2.35 7.38 -13.53
C GLU A 366 1.03 8.03 -13.08
N GLN A 367 0.08 7.23 -12.57
CA GLN A 367 -1.13 7.69 -11.86
C GLN A 367 -1.30 7.13 -10.45
N PHE A 368 -0.55 6.11 -10.04
CA PHE A 368 -0.75 5.48 -8.74
C PHE A 368 -0.29 6.41 -7.64
N ARG A 369 -1.06 6.46 -6.54
CA ARG A 369 -0.59 7.16 -5.34
C ARG A 369 0.73 6.56 -4.88
N ILE A 370 1.55 7.31 -4.17
CA ILE A 370 2.78 6.82 -3.51
C ILE A 370 2.76 7.19 -2.02
N ASN A 371 3.67 6.61 -1.26
CA ASN A 371 3.92 6.91 0.15
C ASN A 371 5.42 6.75 0.48
N GLY A 372 5.85 7.27 1.64
CA GLY A 372 7.19 7.13 2.21
C GLY A 372 7.27 6.12 3.36
N PHE A 373 6.28 5.22 3.50
CA PHE A 373 6.16 4.36 4.67
C PHE A 373 7.38 3.45 4.86
N PRO A 374 7.83 3.23 6.11
CA PRO A 374 8.94 2.33 6.37
C PRO A 374 8.53 0.86 6.26
N SER A 375 9.45 0.04 5.78
CA SER A 375 9.46 -1.40 5.99
C SER A 375 10.56 -1.74 7.00
N LEU A 376 10.24 -2.45 8.09
CA LEU A 376 11.16 -2.90 9.13
C LEU A 376 11.31 -4.43 9.11
N ALA A 377 12.55 -4.91 9.15
CA ALA A 377 12.86 -6.31 9.43
C ALA A 377 13.87 -6.44 10.56
N ILE A 378 13.74 -7.54 11.31
CA ILE A 378 14.72 -7.99 12.30
C ILE A 378 15.22 -9.35 11.88
N ASP A 379 16.54 -9.51 11.84
CA ASP A 379 17.18 -10.81 11.66
C ASP A 379 16.94 -11.66 12.93
N PRO A 380 16.21 -12.78 12.83
CA PRO A 380 15.88 -13.61 13.99
C PRO A 380 17.10 -14.30 14.62
N THR A 381 18.24 -14.35 13.92
CA THR A 381 19.46 -15.01 14.39
C THR A 381 20.40 -14.06 15.11
N THR A 382 20.45 -12.79 14.67
CA THR A 382 21.39 -11.78 15.20
C THR A 382 20.71 -10.70 16.03
N GLY A 383 19.41 -10.47 15.85
CA GLY A 383 18.69 -9.31 16.38
C GLY A 383 18.97 -8.01 15.61
N GLY A 384 19.73 -8.06 14.51
CA GLY A 384 20.03 -6.89 13.68
C GLY A 384 18.77 -6.35 12.99
N LEU A 385 18.64 -5.03 12.96
CA LEU A 385 17.50 -4.31 12.39
C LEU A 385 17.87 -3.65 11.06
N ALA A 386 16.91 -3.64 10.14
CA ALA A 386 17.00 -2.93 8.88
C ALA A 386 15.66 -2.22 8.60
N ILE A 387 15.71 -0.93 8.28
CA ILE A 387 14.54 -0.14 7.91
C ILE A 387 14.78 0.49 6.53
N ALA A 388 13.85 0.27 5.60
CA ALA A 388 13.90 0.82 4.25
C ALA A 388 12.68 1.69 3.95
N TRP A 389 12.88 2.76 3.19
CA TRP A 389 11.84 3.64 2.64
C TRP A 389 12.32 4.19 1.29
N ALA A 390 11.44 4.85 0.54
CA ALA A 390 11.82 5.52 -0.71
C ALA A 390 11.31 6.96 -0.71
N ASP A 391 12.14 7.88 -1.19
CA ASP A 391 11.81 9.31 -1.22
C ASP A 391 12.43 10.05 -2.43
N ASP A 392 11.91 11.24 -2.71
CA ASP A 392 12.27 12.06 -3.87
C ASP A 392 13.40 13.03 -3.57
N GLN A 393 14.27 12.71 -2.61
CA GLN A 393 15.39 13.56 -2.21
C GLN A 393 16.26 13.99 -3.41
N ASN A 394 16.34 13.15 -4.45
CA ASN A 394 17.19 13.44 -5.61
C ASN A 394 16.54 14.40 -6.63
N ASN A 395 15.26 14.72 -6.49
CA ASN A 395 14.67 15.85 -7.20
C ASN A 395 15.15 17.16 -6.55
N ALA A 396 15.79 18.02 -7.34
CA ALA A 396 16.36 19.27 -6.83
C ALA A 396 15.30 20.23 -6.26
N GLY A 397 14.06 20.21 -6.75
CA GLY A 397 12.96 20.98 -6.17
C GLY A 397 12.61 20.47 -4.78
N CYS A 398 12.41 19.15 -4.65
CA CYS A 398 12.13 18.48 -3.38
C CYS A 398 13.24 18.73 -2.34
N ALA A 399 14.50 18.50 -2.71
CA ALA A 399 15.66 18.69 -1.84
C ALA A 399 15.76 20.11 -1.23
N ASN A 400 15.26 21.12 -1.97
CA ASN A 400 15.31 22.52 -1.59
C ASN A 400 13.98 23.02 -0.98
N GLY A 401 13.02 22.14 -0.68
CA GLY A 401 11.73 22.50 -0.08
C GLY A 401 10.86 23.37 -0.99
N ALA A 402 10.81 23.05 -2.28
CA ALA A 402 9.97 23.78 -3.23
C ALA A 402 8.50 23.74 -2.80
N ALA A 403 7.77 24.84 -3.01
CA ALA A 403 6.33 24.90 -2.74
C ALA A 403 5.47 24.24 -3.83
N LYS A 404 6.09 23.87 -4.96
CA LYS A 404 5.44 23.23 -6.12
C LYS A 404 6.43 22.29 -6.80
N PHE A 405 5.93 21.15 -7.24
CA PHE A 405 6.70 20.20 -8.03
C PHE A 405 7.21 20.82 -9.34
N SER A 406 8.42 20.42 -9.74
CA SER A 406 8.99 20.74 -11.04
C SER A 406 9.97 19.66 -11.50
N GLY A 407 10.14 19.52 -12.81
CA GLY A 407 11.03 18.52 -13.40
C GLY A 407 10.39 17.14 -13.47
N VAL A 408 11.22 16.12 -13.21
CA VAL A 408 10.82 14.72 -13.12
C VAL A 408 11.18 14.21 -11.73
N THR A 409 10.41 13.25 -11.25
CA THR A 409 10.71 12.53 -10.01
C THR A 409 12.00 11.73 -10.18
N ASN A 410 12.68 11.54 -9.06
CA ASN A 410 13.83 10.69 -8.86
C ASN A 410 13.74 10.04 -7.47
N ASN A 411 12.73 9.19 -7.31
CA ASN A 411 12.45 8.45 -6.09
C ASN A 411 13.48 7.33 -5.92
N GLN A 412 14.18 7.28 -4.79
CA GLN A 412 15.23 6.29 -4.53
C GLN A 412 15.10 5.64 -3.15
N VAL A 413 15.52 4.38 -3.05
CA VAL A 413 15.43 3.61 -1.81
C VAL A 413 16.58 3.98 -0.87
N LYS A 414 16.20 4.29 0.38
CA LYS A 414 17.10 4.49 1.50
C LYS A 414 17.04 3.29 2.43
N LEU A 415 18.14 3.04 3.12
CA LEU A 415 18.30 1.99 4.11
C LEU A 415 19.04 2.55 5.33
N ILE A 416 18.55 2.21 6.51
CA ILE A 416 19.24 2.42 7.79
C ILE A 416 19.25 1.10 8.55
N THR A 417 20.31 0.85 9.31
CA THR A 417 20.52 -0.41 10.03
C THR A 417 21.04 -0.18 11.44
N SER A 418 20.77 -1.13 12.33
CA SER A 418 21.28 -1.16 13.70
C SER A 418 21.54 -2.59 14.15
N GLY A 419 22.56 -2.81 14.98
CA GLY A 419 22.80 -4.10 15.63
C GLY A 419 22.11 -4.25 16.98
N ASP A 420 21.61 -3.16 17.57
CA ASP A 420 21.12 -3.12 18.95
C ASP A 420 19.85 -2.27 19.15
N GLY A 421 19.35 -1.63 18.09
CA GLY A 421 18.17 -0.76 18.10
C GLY A 421 18.39 0.60 18.73
N THR A 422 19.60 0.94 19.16
CA THR A 422 19.95 2.20 19.84
C THR A 422 21.01 3.00 19.09
N THR A 423 21.95 2.33 18.42
CA THR A 423 22.97 2.95 17.58
C THR A 423 22.66 2.63 16.13
N TRP A 424 22.41 3.67 15.34
CA TRP A 424 22.00 3.55 13.94
C TRP A 424 23.09 4.03 12.98
N THR A 425 23.16 3.40 11.82
CA THR A 425 23.89 3.97 10.68
C THR A 425 23.25 5.28 10.22
N VAL A 426 23.95 6.07 9.41
CA VAL A 426 23.28 7.19 8.72
C VAL A 426 22.43 6.63 7.58
N PRO A 427 21.24 7.22 7.28
CA PRO A 427 20.46 6.87 6.10
C PRO A 427 21.33 6.80 4.84
N ARG A 428 21.35 5.63 4.19
CA ARG A 428 22.12 5.38 2.98
C ARG A 428 21.17 5.11 1.83
N GLN A 429 21.33 5.82 0.71
CA GLN A 429 20.71 5.42 -0.55
C GLN A 429 21.37 4.13 -1.07
N ILE A 430 20.56 3.11 -1.37
CA ILE A 430 21.03 1.81 -1.87
C ILE A 430 20.73 1.57 -3.35
N THR A 431 19.89 2.41 -3.95
CA THR A 431 19.63 2.41 -5.40
C THR A 431 20.33 3.57 -6.09
N SER A 432 20.36 3.55 -7.43
CA SER A 432 21.03 4.57 -8.22
C SER A 432 20.31 4.82 -9.55
N GLY A 433 20.79 5.81 -10.31
CA GLY A 433 20.23 6.16 -11.60
C GLY A 433 19.18 7.27 -11.53
N ALA A 434 18.53 7.50 -12.67
CA ALA A 434 17.52 8.55 -12.83
C ALA A 434 16.09 8.01 -12.76
N ASN A 435 15.91 6.69 -12.81
CA ASN A 435 14.59 6.08 -12.83
C ASN A 435 14.12 5.78 -11.40
N ASP A 436 12.86 6.11 -11.17
CA ASP A 436 12.18 5.93 -9.89
C ASP A 436 12.21 4.48 -9.38
N LYS A 437 12.27 4.37 -8.06
CA LYS A 437 12.12 3.16 -7.24
C LYS A 437 11.06 3.42 -6.18
N VAL A 438 10.14 2.50 -5.93
CA VAL A 438 9.03 2.70 -4.96
C VAL A 438 8.70 1.43 -4.19
N TYR A 439 7.99 1.61 -3.07
CA TYR A 439 7.47 0.56 -2.19
C TYR A 439 8.50 -0.48 -1.77
N PRO A 440 9.61 -0.05 -1.15
CA PRO A 440 10.61 -0.97 -0.70
C PRO A 440 10.09 -1.85 0.44
N ALA A 441 10.41 -3.13 0.38
CA ALA A 441 10.18 -4.09 1.45
C ALA A 441 11.50 -4.74 1.85
N VAL A 442 11.72 -4.93 3.15
CA VAL A 442 12.97 -5.49 3.68
C VAL A 442 12.73 -6.83 4.37
N GLY A 443 13.65 -7.78 4.14
CA GLY A 443 13.73 -9.05 4.85
C GLY A 443 15.14 -9.30 5.35
N ALA A 444 15.28 -9.99 6.49
CA ALA A 444 16.58 -10.27 7.10
C ALA A 444 16.62 -11.67 7.74
N ASN A 445 17.71 -12.41 7.50
CA ASN A 445 17.97 -13.71 8.13
C ASN A 445 19.45 -14.09 7.99
N ASP A 446 20.03 -14.69 9.04
CA ASP A 446 21.41 -15.19 9.09
C ASP A 446 22.45 -14.17 8.58
N GLY A 447 22.31 -12.91 8.99
CA GLY A 447 23.16 -11.79 8.60
C GLY A 447 22.95 -11.25 7.19
N ARG A 448 22.10 -11.88 6.37
CA ARG A 448 21.70 -11.37 5.05
C ARG A 448 20.50 -10.44 5.19
N VAL A 449 20.59 -9.25 4.60
CA VAL A 449 19.49 -8.28 4.49
C VAL A 449 19.22 -8.07 2.99
N ALA A 450 17.98 -8.27 2.57
CA ALA A 450 17.52 -8.02 1.21
C ALA A 450 16.44 -6.94 1.22
N VAL A 451 16.51 -6.00 0.26
CA VAL A 451 15.52 -4.96 0.06
C VAL A 451 14.98 -5.08 -1.35
N GLY A 452 13.70 -5.45 -1.47
CA GLY A 452 12.97 -5.50 -2.73
C GLY A 452 12.21 -4.22 -2.97
N TYR A 453 11.94 -3.86 -4.22
CA TYR A 453 11.25 -2.63 -4.61
C TYR A 453 10.79 -2.72 -6.07
N TYR A 454 9.83 -1.89 -6.45
CA TYR A 454 9.56 -1.63 -7.86
C TYR A 454 10.64 -0.75 -8.46
N THR A 455 11.02 -1.00 -9.71
CA THR A 455 11.98 -0.21 -10.48
C THR A 455 11.52 0.01 -11.91
N ARG A 456 11.82 1.19 -12.45
CA ARG A 456 11.63 1.50 -13.88
C ARG A 456 12.89 1.34 -14.73
N ASP A 457 13.99 0.84 -14.17
CA ASP A 457 15.26 0.71 -14.90
C ASP A 457 15.18 -0.21 -16.11
N TYR A 458 14.27 -1.18 -16.08
CA TYR A 458 14.09 -2.13 -17.18
C TYR A 458 12.94 -1.77 -18.12
N SER A 459 12.24 -0.65 -17.88
CA SER A 459 11.06 -0.31 -18.66
C SER A 459 11.46 0.03 -20.11
N PRO A 460 11.02 -0.74 -21.12
CA PRO A 460 11.35 -0.45 -22.51
C PRO A 460 10.63 0.82 -22.96
N VAL A 461 11.30 1.61 -23.80
CA VAL A 461 10.71 2.78 -24.45
C VAL A 461 9.64 2.28 -25.45
N PRO A 462 8.39 2.74 -25.33
CA PRO A 462 7.33 2.40 -26.27
C PRO A 462 7.69 2.79 -27.71
N THR A 463 7.21 2.01 -28.68
CA THR A 463 7.39 2.28 -30.11
C THR A 463 6.04 2.45 -30.80
N ALA A 464 6.04 2.90 -32.06
CA ALA A 464 4.80 3.03 -32.83
C ALA A 464 4.07 1.70 -33.09
N SER A 465 4.75 0.56 -32.91
CA SER A 465 4.18 -0.78 -33.08
C SER A 465 4.00 -1.54 -31.77
N ASP A 466 4.61 -1.06 -30.68
CA ASP A 466 4.56 -1.71 -29.38
C ASP A 466 4.30 -0.66 -28.29
N HIS A 467 3.08 -0.70 -27.78
CA HIS A 467 2.58 0.20 -26.75
C HIS A 467 2.46 -0.50 -25.38
N ALA A 468 3.08 -1.67 -25.18
CA ALA A 468 2.96 -2.44 -23.94
C ALA A 468 3.37 -1.61 -22.70
N CYS A 469 4.36 -0.74 -22.83
CA CYS A 469 4.83 0.15 -21.74
C CYS A 469 4.46 1.62 -21.94
N GLY A 470 3.46 1.90 -22.78
CA GLY A 470 2.95 3.24 -23.04
C GLY A 470 1.72 3.57 -22.22
N ARG A 471 1.40 4.86 -22.15
CA ARG A 471 0.18 5.38 -21.52
C ARG A 471 -0.94 5.45 -22.55
N GLY A 472 -2.04 4.75 -22.30
CA GLY A 472 -3.22 4.83 -23.15
C GLY A 472 -4.24 5.83 -22.64
N PHE A 473 -4.80 6.62 -23.55
CA PHE A 473 -5.90 7.55 -23.28
C PHE A 473 -7.08 7.33 -24.24
N LEU A 474 -8.28 7.72 -23.79
CA LEU A 474 -9.44 7.91 -24.67
C LEU A 474 -9.65 9.40 -24.93
N ASP A 475 -10.02 9.76 -26.15
CA ASP A 475 -10.42 11.12 -26.50
C ASP A 475 -11.93 11.29 -26.26
N THR A 476 -12.30 12.26 -25.42
CA THR A 476 -13.71 12.58 -25.13
C THR A 476 -14.46 13.14 -26.34
N ALA A 477 -13.75 13.57 -27.40
CA ALA A 477 -14.32 13.97 -28.67
C ALA A 477 -14.54 12.81 -29.65
N ASP A 478 -14.01 11.61 -29.39
CA ASP A 478 -14.21 10.46 -30.27
C ASP A 478 -15.70 10.06 -30.35
N PRO A 479 -16.25 9.84 -31.55
CA PRO A 479 -17.60 9.32 -31.69
C PRO A 479 -17.76 7.99 -30.94
N GLY A 480 -18.64 7.97 -29.94
CA GLY A 480 -18.91 6.78 -29.14
C GLY A 480 -18.13 6.68 -27.82
N TYR A 481 -17.42 7.73 -27.38
CA TYR A 481 -16.92 7.82 -26.01
C TYR A 481 -18.03 7.55 -24.96
N PRO A 482 -17.77 6.78 -23.88
CA PRO A 482 -16.51 6.12 -23.50
C PRO A 482 -16.30 4.73 -24.13
N ALA A 483 -17.25 4.23 -24.94
CA ALA A 483 -17.16 2.93 -25.58
C ALA A 483 -16.22 2.89 -26.80
N SER A 484 -15.58 4.01 -27.15
CA SER A 484 -14.57 4.10 -28.21
C SER A 484 -13.47 3.08 -28.00
N THR A 485 -13.20 2.28 -29.02
CA THR A 485 -12.08 1.31 -29.02
C THR A 485 -10.74 1.94 -29.39
N THR A 486 -10.75 3.20 -29.83
CA THR A 486 -9.55 3.94 -30.20
C THR A 486 -8.79 4.35 -28.95
N VAL A 487 -7.54 3.92 -28.87
CA VAL A 487 -6.62 4.34 -27.82
C VAL A 487 -5.62 5.32 -28.42
N HIS A 488 -5.49 6.47 -27.77
CA HIS A 488 -4.50 7.48 -28.10
C HIS A 488 -3.29 7.32 -27.19
N TYR A 489 -2.11 7.22 -27.79
CA TYR A 489 -0.84 7.17 -27.09
C TYR A 489 -0.10 8.47 -27.41
N THR A 490 -0.05 9.40 -26.45
CA THR A 490 0.41 10.78 -26.69
C THR A 490 1.90 11.00 -26.46
N ASP A 491 2.53 10.15 -25.66
CA ASP A 491 3.95 10.22 -25.36
C ASP A 491 4.61 8.83 -25.37
N LEU A 492 5.91 8.83 -25.61
CA LEU A 492 6.75 7.63 -25.60
C LEU A 492 7.50 7.49 -24.27
N ASN A 493 6.99 8.04 -23.15
CA ASN A 493 7.64 7.83 -21.87
C ASN A 493 7.29 6.42 -21.36
N PRO A 494 8.30 5.62 -21.01
CA PRO A 494 8.08 4.30 -20.42
C PRO A 494 7.43 4.40 -19.03
N VAL A 495 6.40 3.58 -18.79
CA VAL A 495 5.70 3.48 -17.48
C VAL A 495 5.72 2.08 -16.87
N CYS A 496 6.33 1.10 -17.52
CA CYS A 496 6.33 -0.25 -16.96
C CYS A 496 7.15 -0.33 -15.68
N LEU A 497 6.68 -1.19 -14.79
CA LEU A 497 7.36 -1.54 -13.56
C LEU A 497 7.93 -2.95 -13.66
N ASP A 498 9.07 -3.11 -13.01
CA ASP A 498 9.70 -4.37 -12.69
C ASP A 498 9.87 -4.48 -11.19
N TYR A 499 9.90 -5.70 -10.67
CA TYR A 499 10.28 -5.94 -9.29
C TYR A 499 11.73 -6.41 -9.24
N ALA A 500 12.53 -5.80 -8.37
CA ALA A 500 13.94 -6.12 -8.19
C ALA A 500 14.29 -6.12 -6.71
N PHE A 501 15.44 -6.71 -6.35
CA PHE A 501 16.00 -6.55 -5.02
C PHE A 501 17.50 -6.23 -5.06
N SER A 502 17.98 -5.59 -4.00
CA SER A 502 19.40 -5.45 -3.69
C SER A 502 19.67 -6.06 -2.31
N SER A 503 20.91 -6.46 -2.02
CA SER A 503 21.20 -7.17 -0.76
C SER A 503 22.55 -6.83 -0.14
N SER A 504 22.69 -7.11 1.15
CA SER A 504 23.95 -6.92 1.89
C SER A 504 25.10 -7.78 1.38
N THR A 505 24.83 -8.85 0.62
CA THR A 505 25.82 -9.79 0.08
C THR A 505 26.90 -9.11 -0.76
N ASP A 506 26.53 -8.12 -1.57
CA ASP A 506 27.47 -7.32 -2.38
C ASP A 506 27.59 -5.87 -1.87
N GLY A 507 27.08 -5.61 -0.66
CA GLY A 507 27.00 -4.28 -0.09
C GLY A 507 26.03 -3.35 -0.81
N TYR A 508 24.98 -3.88 -1.43
CA TYR A 508 24.00 -3.17 -2.26
C TYR A 508 24.63 -2.51 -3.50
N ALA A 509 25.61 -3.18 -4.11
CA ALA A 509 26.32 -2.66 -5.27
C ALA A 509 25.53 -2.89 -6.58
N SER A 510 24.67 -3.89 -6.60
CA SER A 510 23.83 -4.25 -7.74
C SER A 510 22.39 -4.50 -7.34
N GLU A 511 21.50 -4.48 -8.33
CA GLU A 511 20.14 -4.96 -8.20
C GLU A 511 19.93 -6.20 -9.07
N THR A 512 19.10 -7.12 -8.58
CA THR A 512 18.69 -8.34 -9.27
C THR A 512 17.22 -8.23 -9.61
N ARG A 513 16.91 -8.23 -10.91
CA ARG A 513 15.53 -8.25 -11.41
C ARG A 513 14.85 -9.59 -11.05
N VAL A 514 13.71 -9.52 -10.38
CA VAL A 514 12.87 -10.67 -9.96
C VAL A 514 11.78 -10.94 -10.99
N SER A 515 11.15 -9.89 -11.52
CA SER A 515 10.19 -10.01 -12.62
C SER A 515 10.89 -10.44 -13.91
N THR A 516 10.28 -11.32 -14.68
CA THR A 516 10.86 -11.79 -15.96
C THR A 516 10.67 -10.81 -17.11
N GLN A 517 9.68 -9.92 -17.01
CA GLN A 517 9.32 -8.91 -18.00
C GLN A 517 8.70 -7.70 -17.31
N SER A 518 8.86 -6.52 -17.92
CA SER A 518 8.28 -5.28 -17.42
C SER A 518 6.78 -5.30 -17.66
N SER A 519 6.01 -4.72 -16.75
CA SER A 519 4.56 -4.81 -16.77
C SER A 519 3.92 -3.45 -16.51
N ASN A 520 2.81 -3.16 -17.19
CA ASN A 520 2.23 -1.82 -17.22
C ASN A 520 1.25 -1.59 -16.06
N PRO A 521 1.47 -0.58 -15.18
CA PRO A 521 0.56 -0.36 -14.04
C PRO A 521 -0.82 0.14 -14.45
N TYR A 522 -1.02 0.61 -15.69
CA TYR A 522 -2.31 1.09 -16.19
C TYR A 522 -3.33 0.00 -16.54
N ILE A 523 -2.99 -1.27 -16.29
CA ILE A 523 -3.84 -2.41 -16.60
C ILE A 523 -5.20 -2.30 -15.91
N GLN A 524 -5.23 -1.94 -14.63
CA GLN A 524 -6.44 -1.73 -13.84
C GLN A 524 -6.39 -0.39 -13.11
N PHE A 525 -7.54 0.04 -12.60
CA PHE A 525 -7.70 1.33 -11.91
C PHE A 525 -7.23 2.53 -12.73
N SER A 526 -7.14 2.43 -14.06
CA SER A 526 -6.47 3.45 -14.89
C SER A 526 -5.06 3.81 -14.40
N GLY A 527 -4.38 2.86 -13.77
CA GLY A 527 -3.06 3.02 -13.16
C GLY A 527 -3.04 3.82 -11.87
N SER A 528 -4.19 4.11 -11.24
CA SER A 528 -4.28 5.00 -10.07
C SER A 528 -4.09 4.31 -8.72
N PHE A 529 -4.11 2.98 -8.67
CA PHE A 529 -3.84 2.23 -7.46
C PHE A 529 -3.23 0.87 -7.77
N ILE A 530 -2.08 0.60 -7.17
CA ILE A 530 -1.36 -0.68 -7.29
C ILE A 530 -1.07 -1.33 -5.93
N GLY A 531 -1.61 -0.75 -4.85
CA GLY A 531 -1.24 -1.02 -3.47
C GLY A 531 -0.21 -0.03 -2.91
N ASP A 532 -0.05 -0.06 -1.58
CA ASP A 532 0.86 0.80 -0.83
C ASP A 532 2.13 0.09 -0.32
N TYR A 533 2.19 -1.24 -0.41
CA TYR A 533 3.32 -2.04 0.06
C TYR A 533 3.49 -3.35 -0.72
N THR A 534 4.67 -3.93 -0.58
CA THR A 534 5.06 -5.25 -1.11
C THR A 534 5.71 -6.08 0.01
N GLY A 535 6.07 -7.33 -0.28
CA GLY A 535 6.67 -8.23 0.69
C GLY A 535 8.06 -8.71 0.27
N VAL A 536 8.98 -8.79 1.23
CA VAL A 536 10.26 -9.51 1.10
C VAL A 536 10.55 -10.30 2.37
N ALA A 537 10.89 -11.57 2.22
CA ALA A 537 11.36 -12.43 3.28
C ALA A 537 12.66 -13.14 2.86
N VAL A 538 13.52 -13.45 3.84
CA VAL A 538 14.77 -14.18 3.61
C VAL A 538 14.70 -15.51 4.36
N ASP A 539 14.85 -16.62 3.63
CA ASP A 539 14.87 -17.95 4.23
C ASP A 539 16.21 -18.23 4.96
N SER A 540 16.26 -19.30 5.73
CA SER A 540 17.47 -19.69 6.47
C SER A 540 18.62 -20.21 5.60
N ALA A 541 18.38 -20.49 4.32
CA ALA A 541 19.41 -20.79 3.33
C ALA A 541 19.89 -19.52 2.59
N GLY A 542 19.34 -18.35 2.95
CA GLY A 542 19.61 -17.06 2.34
C GLY A 542 18.79 -16.78 1.08
N GLY A 543 17.86 -17.64 0.67
CA GLY A 543 16.93 -17.38 -0.43
C GLY A 543 16.03 -16.17 -0.16
N VAL A 544 15.81 -15.35 -1.19
CA VAL A 544 14.93 -14.18 -1.13
C VAL A 544 13.59 -14.54 -1.76
N HIS A 545 12.52 -14.30 -1.02
CA HIS A 545 11.14 -14.50 -1.45
C HIS A 545 10.44 -13.14 -1.45
N ALA A 546 9.84 -12.79 -2.57
CA ALA A 546 9.12 -11.52 -2.71
C ALA A 546 7.68 -11.76 -3.16
N ALA A 547 6.75 -10.93 -2.69
CA ALA A 547 5.39 -10.84 -3.21
C ALA A 547 5.12 -9.40 -3.65
N TRP A 548 4.57 -9.23 -4.85
CA TRP A 548 4.22 -7.91 -5.38
C TRP A 548 3.00 -7.99 -6.28
N THR A 549 2.36 -6.84 -6.48
CA THR A 549 1.38 -6.65 -7.54
C THR A 549 2.06 -6.61 -8.90
N ASP A 550 1.79 -7.61 -9.72
CA ASP A 550 2.27 -7.73 -11.10
C ASP A 550 1.15 -7.41 -12.09
N PHE A 551 1.47 -6.88 -13.27
CA PHE A 551 0.47 -6.49 -14.26
C PHE A 551 0.39 -7.41 -15.48
N ARG A 552 1.02 -8.60 -15.39
CA ARG A 552 1.06 -9.59 -16.49
C ARG A 552 0.01 -10.67 -16.34
N GLY A 553 -0.54 -10.85 -15.14
CA GLY A 553 -1.39 -11.97 -14.76
C GLY A 553 -0.70 -13.31 -14.83
N LEU A 554 -1.41 -14.27 -15.41
CA LEU A 554 -0.93 -15.61 -15.75
C LEU A 554 -0.87 -15.76 -17.28
N PRO A 555 0.23 -15.30 -17.93
CA PRO A 555 0.35 -15.32 -19.39
C PRO A 555 0.11 -16.71 -19.98
N GLY A 556 -0.70 -16.76 -21.04
CA GLY A 556 -1.18 -17.98 -21.67
C GLY A 556 -2.50 -18.51 -21.11
N ALA A 557 -2.93 -18.06 -19.92
CA ALA A 557 -4.21 -18.40 -19.31
C ALA A 557 -5.12 -17.16 -19.16
N THR A 558 -4.59 -16.07 -18.62
CA THR A 558 -5.29 -14.80 -18.46
C THR A 558 -4.69 -13.72 -19.35
N THR A 559 -5.51 -12.72 -19.69
CA THR A 559 -5.01 -11.47 -20.27
C THR A 559 -4.41 -10.62 -19.15
N PRO A 560 -3.47 -9.71 -19.46
CA PRO A 560 -2.93 -8.76 -18.50
C PRO A 560 -3.95 -8.23 -17.49
N ASN A 561 -3.68 -8.49 -16.21
CA ASN A 561 -4.44 -8.06 -15.04
C ASN A 561 -3.44 -7.74 -13.92
N GLN A 562 -3.95 -7.16 -12.84
CA GLN A 562 -3.24 -6.85 -11.61
C GLN A 562 -3.37 -8.05 -10.68
N ASP A 563 -2.25 -8.71 -10.41
CA ASP A 563 -2.22 -10.04 -9.81
C ASP A 563 -1.14 -10.14 -8.72
N THR A 564 -1.26 -11.08 -7.80
CA THR A 564 -0.21 -11.34 -6.80
C THR A 564 0.77 -12.36 -7.34
N VAL A 565 1.99 -11.91 -7.64
CA VAL A 565 3.08 -12.80 -8.05
C VAL A 565 4.08 -12.95 -6.92
N VAL A 566 4.47 -14.18 -6.67
CA VAL A 566 5.57 -14.54 -5.76
C VAL A 566 6.80 -14.90 -6.55
N GLY A 567 7.93 -14.29 -6.20
CA GLY A 567 9.24 -14.53 -6.83
C GLY A 567 10.25 -15.06 -5.83
N ASN A 568 10.93 -16.13 -6.23
CA ASN A 568 11.96 -16.80 -5.44
C ASN A 568 13.31 -16.65 -6.14
N ALA A 569 14.28 -16.02 -5.47
CA ALA A 569 15.64 -15.82 -5.96
C ALA A 569 16.64 -16.36 -4.94
N HIS A 570 17.50 -17.29 -5.36
CA HIS A 570 18.54 -17.89 -4.53
C HIS A 570 19.90 -17.26 -4.79
#